data_AF-A0AAW6SEZ3-F1
#
_entry.id   AF-A0AAW6SEZ3-F1
#
_cell.length_a   1.000
_cell.length_b   1.000
_cell.length_c   1.000
_cell.angle_alpha   90.00
_cell.angle_beta   90.00
_cell.angle_gamma   90.00
#
_symmetry.space_group_name_H-M   'P 1'
#
loop_
_entity.id
_entity.type
_entity.pdbx_description
1 polymer ?
#
loop_
_entity_poly.entity_id
_entity_poly.type
_entity_poly.pdbx_seq_one_letter_code
_entity_poly.pdbx_strand_id
1 'polypeptide(L)'
;MKTVFVLGAGFSKEAGAPMQAEIMGEIFKIHQEDSNYFNGSDFQLFENLLTEQLYYKREQFKDVQIEDMFTPLDRCLADNIQFRGLSIEQMTKTRDAVFNIIGLAIRRILERKGNSKEYIDHFAEYLVRTCSERLGGNYRQHDPVSVISTNWDILLDNSLYDYIQRNYHGRAVVDYCCYISSLEERDETVKPGLEMLGAGGFNVKLLKIHGSLNWLQCSRCMRLYVGFNKKIGVARGATCRHCD
;
A
#
# COMPACT_ATOMS: atom_id res chain seq x y z
N MET A 1 11.70 25.03 11.16
CA MET A 1 11.91 23.72 11.81
C MET A 1 11.05 22.69 11.09
N LYS A 2 11.56 21.48 10.85
CA LYS A 2 10.80 20.41 10.18
C LYS A 2 10.25 19.43 11.21
N THR A 3 8.99 19.05 11.06
CA THR A 3 8.32 18.03 11.87
C THR A 3 8.16 16.75 11.07
N VAL A 4 8.47 15.61 11.67
CA VAL A 4 8.26 14.29 11.07
C VAL A 4 7.25 13.52 11.90
N PHE A 5 6.11 13.17 11.30
CA PHE A 5 5.11 12.30 11.92
C PHE A 5 5.43 10.85 11.60
N VAL A 6 5.46 9.99 12.61
CA VAL A 6 5.64 8.54 12.46
C VAL A 6 4.35 7.86 12.87
N LEU A 7 3.69 7.20 11.91
CA LEU A 7 2.37 6.60 12.08
C LEU A 7 2.49 5.08 12.00
N GLY A 8 1.88 4.41 12.98
CA GLY A 8 1.67 2.96 12.98
C GLY A 8 0.20 2.60 12.82
N ALA A 9 -0.11 1.30 12.74
CA ALA A 9 -1.46 0.82 12.42
C ALA A 9 -2.54 1.34 13.39
N GLY A 10 -2.12 1.66 14.63
CA GLY A 10 -2.97 2.29 15.64
C GLY A 10 -3.56 3.64 15.18
N PHE A 11 -2.86 4.39 14.33
CA PHE A 11 -3.36 5.65 13.77
C PHE A 11 -4.66 5.45 13.00
N SER A 12 -4.82 4.34 12.27
CA SER A 12 -6.00 4.08 11.44
C SER A 12 -7.06 3.22 12.15
N LYS A 13 -6.76 2.71 13.36
CA LYS A 13 -7.61 1.73 14.07
C LYS A 13 -8.99 2.27 14.38
N GLU A 14 -9.08 3.52 14.84
CA GLU A 14 -10.36 4.18 15.14
C GLU A 14 -11.23 4.38 13.89
N ALA A 15 -10.59 4.52 12.72
CA ALA A 15 -11.26 4.59 11.42
C ALA A 15 -11.60 3.19 10.85
N GLY A 16 -11.46 2.14 11.66
CA GLY A 16 -11.87 0.78 11.33
C GLY A 16 -10.80 -0.05 10.61
N ALA A 17 -9.60 0.48 10.34
CA ALA A 17 -8.52 -0.34 9.82
C ALA A 17 -8.08 -1.40 10.85
N PRO A 18 -7.65 -2.60 10.42
CA PRO A 18 -7.10 -3.59 11.33
C PRO A 18 -5.70 -3.20 11.79
N MET A 19 -5.34 -3.63 13.00
CA MET A 19 -3.93 -3.77 13.37
C MET A 19 -3.30 -4.89 12.56
N GLN A 20 -1.99 -4.82 12.33
CA GLN A 20 -1.27 -5.86 11.59
C GLN A 20 -1.48 -7.27 12.17
N ALA A 21 -1.39 -7.39 13.50
CA ALA A 21 -1.63 -8.64 14.22
C ALA A 21 -3.08 -9.17 14.11
N GLU A 22 -4.04 -8.34 13.70
CA GLU A 22 -5.44 -8.74 13.53
C GLU A 22 -5.70 -9.30 12.11
N ILE A 23 -4.85 -9.00 11.12
CA ILE A 23 -5.10 -9.30 9.70
C ILE A 23 -5.21 -10.81 9.46
N MET A 24 -4.27 -11.61 9.98
CA MET A 24 -4.27 -13.06 9.74
C MET A 24 -5.52 -13.73 10.29
N GLY A 25 -5.92 -13.39 11.52
CA GLY A 25 -7.16 -13.89 12.11
C GLY A 25 -8.39 -13.52 11.28
N GLU A 26 -8.46 -12.28 10.78
CA GLU A 26 -9.58 -11.82 9.96
C GLU A 26 -9.62 -12.49 8.57
N ILE A 27 -8.47 -12.80 7.94
CA ILE A 27 -8.42 -13.55 6.67
C ILE A 27 -9.16 -14.89 6.81
N PHE A 28 -8.82 -15.69 7.83
CA PHE A 28 -9.44 -17.01 8.02
C PHE A 28 -10.90 -16.90 8.46
N LYS A 29 -11.25 -15.89 9.26
CA LYS A 29 -12.64 -15.61 9.62
C LYS A 29 -13.48 -15.28 8.39
N ILE A 30 -12.99 -14.40 7.51
CA ILE A 30 -13.68 -14.03 6.27
C ILE A 30 -13.86 -15.28 5.38
N HIS A 31 -12.83 -16.12 5.27
CA HIS A 31 -12.92 -17.34 4.46
C HIS A 31 -13.92 -18.37 5.03
N GLN A 32 -14.03 -18.48 6.36
CA GLN A 32 -15.02 -19.35 7.02
C GLN A 32 -16.46 -18.85 6.79
N GLU A 33 -16.66 -17.53 6.80
CA GLU A 33 -17.97 -16.92 6.57
C GLU A 33 -18.39 -16.95 5.09
N ASP A 34 -17.43 -16.80 4.17
CA ASP A 34 -17.63 -16.86 2.72
C ASP A 34 -16.38 -17.46 2.04
N SER A 35 -16.45 -18.76 1.75
CA SER A 35 -15.34 -19.49 1.14
C SER A 35 -14.99 -19.03 -0.27
N ASN A 36 -15.90 -18.32 -0.95
CA ASN A 36 -15.71 -17.79 -2.29
C ASN A 36 -15.23 -16.32 -2.30
N TYR A 37 -15.07 -15.69 -1.13
CA TYR A 37 -14.63 -14.29 -1.06
C TYR A 37 -13.23 -14.10 -1.64
N PHE A 38 -12.34 -15.07 -1.37
CA PHE A 38 -11.01 -15.13 -1.97
C PHE A 38 -11.02 -16.03 -3.19
N ASN A 39 -10.16 -15.74 -4.17
CA ASN A 39 -9.94 -16.66 -5.27
C ASN A 39 -9.39 -17.99 -4.72
N GLY A 40 -10.04 -19.11 -5.01
CA GLY A 40 -9.65 -20.42 -4.45
C GLY A 40 -8.22 -20.85 -4.76
N SER A 41 -7.71 -20.54 -5.97
CA SER A 41 -6.33 -20.87 -6.32
C SER A 41 -5.32 -20.01 -5.54
N ASP A 42 -5.66 -18.75 -5.29
CA ASP A 42 -4.81 -17.84 -4.49
C ASP A 42 -4.81 -18.25 -3.03
N PHE A 43 -5.99 -18.58 -2.50
CA PHE A 43 -6.13 -19.03 -1.13
C PHE A 43 -5.37 -20.34 -0.89
N GLN A 44 -5.40 -21.26 -1.85
CA GLN A 44 -4.60 -22.48 -1.77
C GLN A 44 -3.10 -22.21 -1.78
N LEU A 45 -2.61 -21.27 -2.61
CA LEU A 45 -1.19 -20.88 -2.61
C LEU A 45 -0.78 -20.27 -1.26
N PHE A 46 -1.63 -19.42 -0.70
CA PHE A 46 -1.42 -18.82 0.61
C PHE A 46 -1.41 -19.85 1.74
N GLU A 47 -2.38 -20.77 1.75
CA GLU A 47 -2.42 -21.83 2.76
C GLU A 47 -1.22 -22.78 2.63
N ASN A 48 -0.87 -23.18 1.41
CA ASN A 48 0.30 -24.03 1.16
C ASN A 48 1.60 -23.35 1.62
N LEU A 49 1.75 -22.04 1.39
CA LEU A 49 2.90 -21.29 1.92
C LEU A 49 3.04 -21.47 3.42
N LEU A 50 1.92 -21.37 4.16
CA LEU A 50 1.90 -21.51 5.60
C LEU A 50 2.19 -22.96 6.04
N THR A 51 1.58 -23.97 5.41
CA THR A 51 1.70 -25.37 5.84
C THR A 51 2.93 -26.08 5.31
N GLU A 52 3.22 -25.96 4.02
CA GLU A 52 4.23 -26.76 3.32
C GLU A 52 5.61 -26.10 3.32
N GLN A 53 5.67 -24.77 3.24
CA GLN A 53 6.94 -24.04 3.21
C GLN A 53 7.33 -23.48 4.58
N LEU A 54 6.38 -22.92 5.34
CA LEU A 54 6.65 -22.34 6.66
C LEU A 54 6.40 -23.31 7.81
N TYR A 55 5.76 -24.45 7.55
CA TYR A 55 5.47 -25.51 8.54
C TYR A 55 4.66 -25.04 9.76
N TYR A 56 3.83 -24.02 9.58
CA TYR A 56 2.85 -23.62 10.60
C TYR A 56 1.71 -24.63 10.66
N LYS A 57 1.27 -24.95 11.87
CA LYS A 57 0.02 -25.68 12.08
C LYS A 57 -1.16 -24.72 11.96
N ARG A 58 -2.33 -25.21 11.54
CA ARG A 58 -3.53 -24.38 11.33
C ARG A 58 -3.93 -23.58 12.57
N GLU A 59 -3.69 -24.11 13.77
CA GLU A 59 -4.01 -23.43 15.03
C GLU A 59 -3.14 -22.19 15.27
N GLN A 60 -1.98 -22.10 14.62
CA GLN A 60 -0.99 -21.02 14.75
C GLN A 60 -1.18 -19.92 13.71
N PHE A 61 -2.03 -20.13 12.70
CA PHE A 61 -2.15 -19.21 11.56
C PHE A 61 -2.48 -17.77 11.94
N LYS A 62 -3.30 -17.58 12.98
CA LYS A 62 -3.67 -16.26 13.49
C LYS A 62 -2.49 -15.48 14.09
N ASP A 63 -1.44 -16.17 14.52
CA ASP A 63 -0.29 -15.60 15.24
C ASP A 63 0.89 -15.32 14.29
N VAL A 64 0.82 -15.81 13.05
CA VAL A 64 1.83 -15.60 12.01
C VAL A 64 1.92 -14.11 11.67
N GLN A 65 3.15 -13.57 11.62
CA GLN A 65 3.34 -12.21 11.15
C GLN A 65 3.42 -12.18 9.63
N ILE A 66 2.93 -11.10 9.03
CA ILE A 66 2.93 -10.93 7.57
C ILE A 66 4.37 -10.92 7.02
N GLU A 67 5.31 -10.39 7.79
CA GLU A 67 6.74 -10.37 7.49
C GLU A 67 7.34 -11.78 7.41
N ASP A 68 6.82 -12.75 8.14
CA ASP A 68 7.30 -14.15 8.08
C ASP A 68 7.04 -14.77 6.71
N MET A 69 6.06 -14.24 5.96
CA MET A 69 5.76 -14.63 4.59
C MET A 69 6.55 -13.78 3.58
N PHE A 70 6.47 -12.45 3.67
CA PHE A 70 7.10 -11.59 2.66
C PHE A 70 8.63 -11.56 2.75
N THR A 71 9.23 -11.56 3.93
CA THR A 71 10.69 -11.47 4.08
C THR A 71 11.43 -12.58 3.33
N PRO A 72 11.09 -13.88 3.52
CA PRO A 72 11.77 -14.93 2.78
C PRO A 72 11.46 -14.90 1.28
N LEU A 73 10.21 -14.67 0.89
CA LEU A 73 9.83 -14.61 -0.53
C LEU A 73 10.57 -13.48 -1.26
N ASP A 74 10.54 -12.27 -0.71
CA ASP A 74 11.14 -11.08 -1.32
C ASP A 74 12.67 -11.19 -1.35
N ARG A 75 13.28 -11.76 -0.29
CA ARG A 75 14.71 -12.02 -0.27
C ARG A 75 15.12 -13.02 -1.35
N CYS A 76 14.40 -14.15 -1.46
CA CYS A 76 14.69 -15.17 -2.46
C CYS A 76 14.49 -14.66 -3.90
N LEU A 77 13.43 -13.87 -4.14
CA LEU A 77 13.19 -13.23 -5.44
C LEU A 77 14.28 -12.22 -5.80
N ALA A 78 14.73 -11.40 -4.83
CA ALA A 78 15.80 -10.43 -5.05
C ALA A 78 17.15 -11.10 -5.36
N ASP A 79 17.46 -12.21 -4.70
CA ASP A 79 18.70 -12.98 -4.90
C ASP A 79 18.59 -13.98 -6.06
N ASN A 80 17.43 -14.10 -6.71
CA ASN A 80 17.14 -15.08 -7.76
C ASN A 80 17.43 -16.54 -7.34
N ILE A 81 17.06 -16.89 -6.10
CA ILE A 81 17.22 -18.23 -5.52
C ILE A 81 15.87 -18.85 -5.17
N GLN A 82 15.76 -20.18 -5.15
CA GLN A 82 14.52 -20.88 -4.79
C GLN A 82 14.26 -20.85 -3.28
N PHE A 83 12.99 -20.69 -2.89
CA PHE A 83 12.56 -20.83 -1.51
C PHE A 83 11.91 -22.21 -1.31
N ARG A 84 12.60 -23.11 -0.60
CA ARG A 84 12.08 -24.42 -0.17
C ARG A 84 11.38 -25.21 -1.30
N GLY A 85 12.02 -25.26 -2.48
CA GLY A 85 11.53 -26.00 -3.65
C GLY A 85 10.55 -25.23 -4.54
N LEU A 86 10.16 -24.00 -4.18
CA LEU A 86 9.40 -23.13 -5.07
C LEU A 86 10.31 -22.54 -6.15
N SER A 87 9.93 -22.70 -7.41
CA SER A 87 10.55 -21.99 -8.53
C SER A 87 10.30 -20.47 -8.42
N ILE A 88 11.09 -19.66 -9.14
CA ILE A 88 10.93 -18.20 -9.20
C ILE A 88 9.51 -17.81 -9.60
N GLU A 89 8.95 -18.51 -10.60
CA GLU A 89 7.57 -18.30 -11.04
C GLU A 89 6.55 -18.63 -9.94
N GLN A 90 6.75 -19.75 -9.23
CA GLN A 90 5.86 -20.15 -8.13
C GLN A 90 5.94 -19.18 -6.95
N MET A 91 7.13 -18.71 -6.58
CA MET A 91 7.31 -17.69 -5.54
C MET A 91 6.64 -16.38 -5.93
N THR A 92 6.76 -15.96 -7.19
CA THR A 92 6.10 -14.74 -7.68
C THR A 92 4.58 -14.86 -7.56
N LYS A 93 4.00 -15.98 -8.04
CA LYS A 93 2.55 -16.26 -7.91
C LYS A 93 2.11 -16.33 -6.44
N THR A 94 2.91 -16.96 -5.57
CA THR A 94 2.60 -17.11 -4.15
C THR A 94 2.63 -15.75 -3.45
N ARG A 95 3.66 -14.93 -3.70
CA ARG A 95 3.77 -13.56 -3.19
C ARG A 95 2.58 -12.71 -3.61
N ASP A 96 2.20 -12.78 -4.88
CA ASP A 96 1.06 -12.05 -5.42
C ASP A 96 -0.27 -12.51 -4.77
N ALA A 97 -0.43 -13.81 -4.54
CA ALA A 97 -1.59 -14.36 -3.82
C ALA A 97 -1.67 -13.84 -2.38
N VAL A 98 -0.55 -13.86 -1.64
CA VAL A 98 -0.46 -13.34 -0.26
C VAL A 98 -0.86 -11.86 -0.22
N PHE A 99 -0.28 -11.03 -1.11
CA PHE A 99 -0.59 -9.60 -1.20
C PHE A 99 -2.08 -9.35 -1.50
N ASN A 100 -2.65 -10.09 -2.47
CA ASN A 100 -4.06 -9.98 -2.83
C ASN A 100 -4.98 -10.34 -1.66
N ILE A 101 -4.72 -11.46 -0.96
CA ILE A 101 -5.55 -11.91 0.16
C ILE A 101 -5.55 -10.88 1.30
N ILE A 102 -4.37 -10.35 1.66
CA ILE A 102 -4.24 -9.29 2.67
C ILE A 102 -5.03 -8.05 2.24
N GLY A 103 -4.90 -7.61 0.99
CA GLY A 103 -5.63 -6.44 0.49
C GLY A 103 -7.14 -6.62 0.47
N LEU A 104 -7.61 -7.79 0.06
CA LEU A 104 -9.03 -8.15 0.09
C LEU A 104 -9.57 -8.23 1.52
N ALA A 105 -8.80 -8.77 2.47
CA ALA A 105 -9.19 -8.84 3.87
C ALA A 105 -9.31 -7.45 4.51
N ILE A 106 -8.28 -6.60 4.35
CA ILE A 106 -8.34 -5.21 4.85
C ILE A 106 -9.52 -4.46 4.23
N ARG A 107 -9.81 -4.69 2.94
CA ARG A 107 -10.99 -4.12 2.28
C ARG A 107 -12.28 -4.55 2.97
N ARG A 108 -12.47 -5.85 3.17
CA ARG A 108 -13.66 -6.40 3.82
C ARG A 108 -13.86 -5.87 5.24
N ILE A 109 -12.77 -5.72 6.00
CA ILE A 109 -12.79 -5.20 7.37
C ILE A 109 -13.25 -3.74 7.38
N LEU A 110 -12.67 -2.90 6.50
CA LEU A 110 -13.05 -1.50 6.38
C LEU A 110 -14.51 -1.32 5.94
N GLU A 111 -14.99 -2.12 4.98
CA GLU A 111 -16.38 -2.11 4.52
C GLU A 111 -17.37 -2.50 5.62
N ARG A 112 -17.00 -3.44 6.51
CA ARG A 112 -17.87 -3.88 7.61
C ARG A 112 -18.00 -2.85 8.73
N LYS A 113 -16.90 -2.20 9.10
CA LYS A 113 -16.89 -1.28 10.23
C LYS A 113 -17.51 0.07 9.87
N GLY A 114 -17.20 0.60 8.68
CA GLY A 114 -17.79 1.87 8.21
C GLY A 114 -17.57 3.05 9.17
N ASN A 115 -16.52 3.00 10.00
CA ASN A 115 -16.24 4.02 10.99
C ASN A 115 -15.91 5.36 10.34
N SER A 116 -16.17 6.45 11.06
CA SER A 116 -15.73 7.78 10.63
C SER A 116 -14.20 7.84 10.53
N LYS A 117 -13.72 8.50 9.48
CA LYS A 117 -12.30 8.81 9.27
C LYS A 117 -12.00 10.31 9.38
N GLU A 118 -12.90 11.08 10.01
CA GLU A 118 -12.84 12.54 10.06
C GLU A 118 -11.52 13.09 10.64
N TYR A 119 -10.95 12.44 11.67
CA TYR A 119 -9.66 12.86 12.21
C TYR A 119 -8.50 12.65 11.20
N ILE A 120 -8.58 11.63 10.35
CA ILE A 120 -7.61 11.40 9.26
C ILE A 120 -7.77 12.50 8.21
N ASP A 121 -9.02 12.89 7.90
CA ASP A 121 -9.31 14.00 6.99
C ASP A 121 -8.76 15.34 7.51
N HIS A 122 -8.97 15.65 8.79
CA HIS A 122 -8.41 16.85 9.42
C HIS A 122 -6.88 16.83 9.45
N PHE A 123 -6.27 15.66 9.73
CA PHE A 123 -4.83 15.52 9.69
C PHE A 123 -4.26 15.69 8.27
N ALA A 124 -4.92 15.12 7.26
CA ALA A 124 -4.57 15.31 5.86
C ALA A 124 -4.66 16.78 5.44
N GLU A 125 -5.72 17.48 5.82
CA GLU A 125 -5.87 18.92 5.61
C GLU A 125 -4.71 19.71 6.21
N TYR A 126 -4.37 19.44 7.48
CA TYR A 126 -3.23 20.08 8.15
C TYR A 126 -1.92 19.87 7.37
N LEU A 127 -1.65 18.63 6.94
CA LEU A 127 -0.43 18.31 6.18
C LEU A 127 -0.37 19.05 4.85
N VAL A 128 -1.47 19.08 4.09
CA VAL A 128 -1.53 19.73 2.78
C VAL A 128 -1.37 21.24 2.92
N ARG A 129 -2.10 21.87 3.85
CA ARG A 129 -1.98 23.31 4.12
C ARG A 129 -0.57 23.69 4.51
N THR A 130 0.04 22.92 5.42
CA THR A 130 1.42 23.15 5.87
C THR A 130 2.43 23.00 4.72
N CYS A 131 2.27 21.99 3.85
CA CYS A 131 3.14 21.81 2.69
C CYS A 131 2.95 22.87 1.60
N SER A 132 1.82 23.58 1.58
CA SER A 132 1.52 24.59 0.56
C SER A 132 2.47 25.80 0.59
N GLU A 133 3.19 26.01 1.70
CA GLU A 133 4.28 27.01 1.80
C GLU A 133 5.38 26.81 0.74
N ARG A 134 5.49 25.61 0.18
CA ARG A 134 6.46 25.26 -0.88
C ARG A 134 6.11 25.83 -2.25
N LEU A 135 4.88 26.31 -2.46
CA LEU A 135 4.42 26.88 -3.72
C LEU A 135 5.35 27.98 -4.23
N GLY A 136 5.43 28.12 -5.55
CA GLY A 136 6.25 29.16 -6.18
C GLY A 136 7.75 28.92 -6.07
N GLY A 137 8.17 27.66 -5.89
CA GLY A 137 9.59 27.30 -5.81
C GLY A 137 10.22 27.42 -4.42
N ASN A 138 9.43 27.69 -3.38
CA ASN A 138 9.90 27.85 -2.00
C ASN A 138 10.32 26.53 -1.32
N TYR A 139 10.17 25.39 -1.99
CA TYR A 139 10.52 24.06 -1.46
C TYR A 139 11.97 23.90 -0.99
N ARG A 140 12.91 24.75 -1.46
CA ARG A 140 14.32 24.73 -1.00
C ARG A 140 14.51 25.36 0.37
N GLN A 141 13.64 26.30 0.74
CA GLN A 141 13.71 27.08 1.97
C GLN A 141 12.71 26.57 3.00
N HIS A 142 11.57 26.04 2.53
CA HIS A 142 10.47 25.56 3.37
C HIS A 142 10.22 24.07 3.14
N ASP A 143 10.56 23.23 4.13
CA ASP A 143 10.16 21.81 4.18
C ASP A 143 9.60 21.51 5.58
N PRO A 144 8.38 21.98 5.89
CA PRO A 144 7.89 22.03 7.27
C PRO A 144 7.45 20.67 7.83
N VAL A 145 6.95 19.76 6.98
CA VAL A 145 6.39 18.49 7.44
C VAL A 145 6.62 17.32 6.47
N SER A 146 6.79 16.13 7.05
CA SER A 146 6.77 14.84 6.34
C SER A 146 6.17 13.74 7.20
N VAL A 147 5.65 12.69 6.56
CA VAL A 147 5.06 11.53 7.24
C VAL A 147 5.83 10.26 6.87
N ILE A 148 6.12 9.44 7.88
CA ILE A 148 6.56 8.05 7.73
C ILE A 148 5.41 7.19 8.27
N SER A 149 4.93 6.24 7.47
CA SER A 149 3.85 5.35 7.86
C SER A 149 4.25 3.89 7.69
N THR A 150 3.90 3.08 8.68
CA THR A 150 4.01 1.62 8.63
C THR A 150 2.68 0.96 8.24
N ASN A 151 1.68 1.76 7.85
CA ASN A 151 0.32 1.27 7.61
C ASN A 151 0.16 0.78 6.18
N TRP A 152 -0.44 -0.41 6.05
CA TRP A 152 -0.83 -0.97 4.75
C TRP A 152 -2.08 -0.29 4.18
N ASP A 153 -3.01 0.15 5.03
CA ASP A 153 -4.26 0.79 4.61
C ASP A 153 -4.03 2.11 3.85
N ILE A 154 -5.04 2.54 3.08
CA ILE A 154 -4.96 3.71 2.19
C ILE A 154 -5.78 4.91 2.68
N LEU A 155 -6.15 4.95 3.96
CA LEU A 155 -7.06 5.98 4.48
C LEU A 155 -6.43 7.38 4.42
N LEU A 156 -5.19 7.51 4.90
CA LEU A 156 -4.47 8.79 4.84
C LEU A 156 -4.14 9.17 3.39
N ASP A 157 -3.72 8.20 2.58
CA ASP A 157 -3.40 8.35 1.15
C ASP A 157 -4.56 8.99 0.38
N ASN A 158 -5.76 8.40 0.52
CA ASN A 158 -6.96 8.92 -0.12
C ASN A 158 -7.38 10.28 0.47
N SER A 159 -7.28 10.46 1.79
CA SER A 159 -7.67 11.74 2.42
C SER A 159 -6.76 12.90 1.96
N LEU A 160 -5.45 12.65 1.81
CA LEU A 160 -4.50 13.60 1.23
C LEU A 160 -4.84 13.89 -0.23
N TYR A 161 -5.03 12.84 -1.02
CA TYR A 161 -5.38 12.96 -2.44
C TYR A 161 -6.66 13.76 -2.64
N ASP A 162 -7.74 13.40 -1.95
CA ASP A 162 -9.05 14.05 -2.07
C ASP A 162 -8.99 15.52 -1.67
N TYR A 163 -8.22 15.86 -0.63
CA TYR A 163 -8.05 17.25 -0.21
C TYR A 163 -7.23 18.05 -1.23
N ILE A 164 -6.16 17.45 -1.79
CA ILE A 164 -5.37 18.04 -2.86
C ILE A 164 -6.22 18.28 -4.10
N GLN A 165 -7.00 17.30 -4.56
CA GLN A 165 -7.82 17.45 -5.75
C GLN A 165 -8.90 18.53 -5.58
N ARG A 166 -9.44 18.70 -4.36
CA ARG A 166 -10.44 19.74 -4.09
C ARG A 166 -9.87 21.15 -4.03
N ASN A 167 -8.65 21.34 -3.51
CA ASN A 167 -8.13 22.67 -3.14
C ASN A 167 -6.89 23.11 -3.94
N TYR A 168 -6.11 22.16 -4.45
CA TYR A 168 -4.81 22.36 -5.09
C TYR A 168 -4.66 21.52 -6.37
N HIS A 169 -5.77 21.27 -7.08
CA HIS A 169 -5.77 20.51 -8.32
C HIS A 169 -4.68 21.00 -9.30
N GLY A 170 -3.90 20.07 -9.85
CA GLY A 170 -2.79 20.37 -10.75
C GLY A 170 -1.60 21.12 -10.13
N ARG A 171 -1.64 21.45 -8.83
CA ARG A 171 -0.60 22.21 -8.12
C ARG A 171 0.02 21.44 -6.94
N ALA A 172 -0.53 20.28 -6.60
CA ALA A 172 0.04 19.43 -5.58
C ALA A 172 -0.16 17.93 -5.86
N VAL A 173 0.69 17.11 -5.24
CA VAL A 173 0.62 15.64 -5.29
C VAL A 173 0.98 14.99 -3.97
N VAL A 174 0.48 13.77 -3.76
CA VAL A 174 1.01 12.87 -2.72
C VAL A 174 2.32 12.29 -3.24
N ASP A 175 3.39 12.43 -2.46
CA ASP A 175 4.73 11.96 -2.82
C ASP A 175 5.18 10.83 -1.89
N TYR A 176 5.23 9.62 -2.45
CA TYR A 176 5.67 8.42 -1.75
C TYR A 176 7.19 8.34 -1.54
N CYS A 177 7.92 9.39 -1.95
CA CYS A 177 9.38 9.51 -1.83
C CYS A 177 10.14 8.43 -2.62
N CYS A 178 9.50 7.88 -3.64
CA CYS A 178 10.05 6.92 -4.59
C CYS A 178 9.48 7.20 -5.98
N TYR A 179 10.08 6.58 -6.99
CA TYR A 179 9.63 6.76 -8.37
C TYR A 179 8.35 5.96 -8.62
N ILE A 180 7.26 6.67 -8.95
CA ILE A 180 5.94 6.10 -9.18
C ILE A 180 5.43 6.43 -10.58
N SER A 181 4.56 5.58 -11.09
CA SER A 181 3.72 5.82 -12.26
C SER A 181 2.24 5.78 -11.87
N SER A 182 1.39 6.54 -12.54
CA SER A 182 -0.06 6.40 -12.42
C SER A 182 -0.51 5.00 -12.85
N LEU A 183 -1.48 4.38 -12.18
CA LEU A 183 -2.04 3.11 -12.68
C LEU A 183 -2.67 3.31 -14.06
N GLU A 184 -3.54 4.32 -14.17
CA GLU A 184 -4.17 4.71 -15.42
C GLU A 184 -3.23 5.63 -16.20
N GLU A 185 -2.90 5.29 -17.45
CA GLU A 185 -1.92 6.02 -18.25
C GLU A 185 -2.25 7.52 -18.39
N ARG A 186 -3.55 7.87 -18.47
CA ARG A 186 -4.02 9.24 -18.64
C ARG A 186 -4.30 9.97 -17.33
N ASP A 187 -4.03 9.35 -16.18
CA ASP A 187 -4.20 10.01 -14.89
C ASP A 187 -3.01 10.91 -14.58
N GLU A 188 -3.17 12.20 -14.87
CA GLU A 188 -2.18 13.23 -14.59
C GLU A 188 -2.12 13.66 -13.11
N THR A 189 -3.02 13.14 -12.27
CA THR A 189 -3.05 13.48 -10.83
C THR A 189 -2.02 12.69 -10.03
N VAL A 190 -1.45 11.62 -10.60
CA VAL A 190 -0.40 10.79 -10.01
C VAL A 190 0.88 10.95 -10.81
N LYS A 191 1.86 11.64 -10.22
CA LYS A 191 3.17 11.90 -10.83
C LYS A 191 4.26 12.00 -9.77
N PRO A 192 5.55 11.84 -10.14
CA PRO A 192 6.66 11.99 -9.21
C PRO A 192 6.65 13.36 -8.50
N GLY A 193 6.94 13.39 -7.20
CA GLY A 193 6.95 14.64 -6.43
C GLY A 193 7.92 15.70 -6.98
N LEU A 194 9.06 15.26 -7.52
CA LEU A 194 10.04 16.15 -8.15
C LEU A 194 9.50 16.86 -9.41
N GLU A 195 8.63 16.20 -10.19
CA GLU A 195 7.99 16.81 -11.35
C GLU A 195 7.09 17.97 -10.90
N MET A 196 6.26 17.74 -9.87
CA MET A 196 5.38 18.77 -9.32
C MET A 196 6.14 19.95 -8.71
N LEU A 197 7.26 19.69 -8.02
CA LEU A 197 8.13 20.74 -7.50
C LEU A 197 8.79 21.56 -8.62
N GLY A 198 9.22 20.92 -9.72
CA GLY A 198 9.79 21.59 -10.88
C GLY A 198 8.79 22.50 -11.60
N ALA A 199 7.50 22.15 -11.58
CA ALA A 199 6.41 22.96 -12.12
C ALA A 199 5.98 24.13 -11.20
N GLY A 200 6.66 24.34 -10.06
CA GLY A 200 6.31 25.40 -9.09
C GLY A 200 5.16 25.04 -8.14
N GLY A 201 4.67 23.81 -8.19
CA GLY A 201 3.72 23.25 -7.23
C GLY A 201 4.39 22.77 -5.95
N PHE A 202 3.70 21.89 -5.21
CA PHE A 202 4.25 21.27 -4.00
C PHE A 202 3.88 19.78 -3.86
N ASN A 203 4.56 19.10 -2.96
CA ASN A 203 4.29 17.70 -2.65
C ASN A 203 3.99 17.50 -1.16
N VAL A 204 3.17 16.52 -0.83
CA VAL A 204 3.03 16.02 0.55
C VAL A 204 3.77 14.71 0.66
N LYS A 205 4.87 14.72 1.41
CA LYS A 205 5.77 13.56 1.57
C LYS A 205 5.14 12.54 2.53
N LEU A 206 4.80 11.36 2.01
CA LEU A 206 4.25 10.21 2.73
C LEU A 206 5.08 8.97 2.42
N LEU A 207 6.11 8.68 3.21
CA LEU A 207 6.93 7.48 3.04
C LEU A 207 6.22 6.28 3.67
N LYS A 208 5.92 5.25 2.87
CA LYS A 208 5.35 3.98 3.35
C LYS A 208 6.39 2.86 3.27
N ILE A 209 6.84 2.40 4.44
CA ILE A 209 8.00 1.49 4.52
C ILE A 209 7.64 0.01 4.28
N HIS A 210 6.39 -0.39 4.52
CA HIS A 210 5.91 -1.76 4.28
C HIS A 210 5.10 -1.91 2.99
N GLY A 211 4.97 -0.84 2.20
CA GLY A 211 4.07 -0.82 1.05
C GLY A 211 2.70 -0.24 1.36
N SER A 212 1.77 -0.37 0.40
CA SER A 212 0.42 0.20 0.49
C SER A 212 -0.56 -0.59 -0.38
N LEU A 213 -1.84 -0.65 0.00
CA LEU A 213 -2.87 -1.35 -0.78
C LEU A 213 -3.28 -0.65 -2.09
N ASN A 214 -2.80 0.57 -2.32
CA ASN A 214 -2.98 1.28 -3.59
C ASN A 214 -1.74 1.19 -4.48
N TRP A 215 -0.79 0.32 -4.14
CA TRP A 215 0.42 0.09 -4.92
C TRP A 215 0.31 -1.20 -5.73
N LEU A 216 0.76 -1.15 -6.97
CA LEU A 216 0.96 -2.31 -7.84
C LEU A 216 2.40 -2.29 -8.33
N GLN A 217 3.14 -3.37 -8.11
CA GLN A 217 4.52 -3.48 -8.58
C GLN A 217 4.61 -4.36 -9.82
N CYS A 218 5.32 -3.89 -10.85
CA CYS A 218 5.65 -4.73 -11.99
C CYS A 218 6.74 -5.75 -11.60
N SER A 219 6.47 -7.04 -11.78
CA SER A 219 7.45 -8.11 -11.51
C SER A 219 8.64 -8.14 -12.49
N ARG A 220 8.58 -7.42 -13.62
CA ARG A 220 9.66 -7.36 -14.62
C ARG A 220 10.63 -6.20 -14.37
N CYS A 221 10.14 -4.97 -14.28
CA CYS A 221 10.99 -3.78 -14.13
C CYS A 221 10.93 -3.16 -12.73
N MET A 222 10.21 -3.78 -11.78
CA MET A 222 10.05 -3.32 -10.39
C MET A 222 9.39 -1.94 -10.23
N ARG A 223 8.88 -1.37 -11.31
CA ARG A 223 8.18 -0.08 -11.30
C ARG A 223 6.93 -0.15 -10.42
N LEU A 224 6.76 0.89 -9.63
CA LEU A 224 5.62 1.07 -8.73
C LEU A 224 4.53 1.89 -9.41
N TYR A 225 3.33 1.32 -9.48
CA TYR A 225 2.12 1.97 -9.96
C TYR A 225 1.22 2.32 -8.79
N VAL A 226 0.59 3.49 -8.85
CA VAL A 226 -0.31 3.98 -7.81
C VAL A 226 -1.63 4.42 -8.40
N GLY A 227 -2.74 4.11 -7.72
CA GLY A 227 -4.05 4.70 -8.02
C GLY A 227 -4.80 5.05 -6.75
N PHE A 228 -5.32 6.27 -6.65
CA PHE A 228 -6.10 6.70 -5.49
C PHE A 228 -7.57 6.33 -5.63
N ASN A 229 -8.24 6.14 -4.50
CA ASN A 229 -9.65 5.70 -4.42
C ASN A 229 -9.96 4.38 -5.17
N LYS A 230 -8.90 3.69 -5.61
CA LYS A 230 -8.90 2.37 -6.20
C LYS A 230 -8.05 1.49 -5.28
N LYS A 231 -8.65 0.42 -4.75
CA LYS A 231 -7.87 -0.65 -4.09
C LYS A 231 -7.41 -1.58 -5.19
N ILE A 232 -6.12 -1.54 -5.50
CA ILE A 232 -5.57 -2.26 -6.64
C ILE A 232 -5.16 -3.64 -6.17
N GLY A 233 -5.86 -4.67 -6.65
CA GLY A 233 -5.35 -6.04 -6.67
C GLY A 233 -4.39 -6.21 -7.85
N VAL A 234 -3.57 -7.27 -7.82
CA VAL A 234 -2.59 -7.59 -8.87
C VAL A 234 -3.27 -7.64 -10.25
N ALA A 235 -2.80 -6.81 -11.18
CA ALA A 235 -3.22 -6.87 -12.58
C ALA A 235 -2.65 -8.13 -13.23
N ARG A 236 -3.34 -9.27 -13.09
CA ARG A 236 -2.94 -10.53 -13.70
C ARG A 236 -3.00 -10.42 -15.22
N GLY A 237 -1.85 -10.61 -15.88
CA GLY A 237 -1.76 -10.70 -17.34
C GLY A 237 -1.66 -9.37 -18.08
N ALA A 238 -1.64 -8.23 -17.40
CA ALA A 238 -1.35 -6.95 -18.03
C ALA A 238 0.16 -6.76 -18.15
N THR A 239 0.66 -6.51 -19.37
CA THR A 239 2.03 -6.08 -19.55
C THR A 239 2.21 -4.67 -18.99
N CYS A 240 3.34 -4.47 -18.31
CA CYS A 240 3.70 -3.14 -17.84
C CYS A 240 3.98 -2.26 -19.05
N ARG A 241 3.28 -1.12 -19.17
CA ARG A 241 3.44 -0.17 -20.29
C ARG A 241 4.84 0.44 -20.45
N HIS A 242 5.74 0.14 -19.51
CA HIS A 242 7.16 0.53 -19.55
C HIS A 242 8.10 -0.66 -19.77
N CYS A 243 7.56 -1.87 -19.93
CA CYS A 243 8.31 -3.09 -20.28
C CYS A 243 8.06 -3.53 -21.72
N ASP A 244 7.05 -2.94 -22.38
CA ASP A 244 6.73 -3.15 -23.79
C ASP A 244 7.53 -2.16 -24.66
#